data_AF-A0A357AMM2-F1
#
_entry.id   AF-A0A357AMM2-F1
#
_cell.length_a   1.000
_cell.length_b   1.000
_cell.length_c   1.000
_cell.angle_alpha   90.00
_cell.angle_beta   90.00
_cell.angle_gamma   90.00
#
_symmetry.space_group_name_H-M   'P 1'
#
loop_
_entity.id
_entity.type
_entity.pdbx_description
1 polymer ?
#
loop_
_entity_poly.entity_id
_entity_poly.type
_entity_poly.pdbx_seq_one_letter_code
_entity_poly.pdbx_strand_id
1 'polypeptide(L)'
;MDNFLKIASCLMTVILLTTQLLLASPYRGQMVDDTLKGRQIKTYETLIYKGSLVLNAIGRYETNSAAILINGKIQKIVDFFPIQVDLCDGDVLEIQLKRGSPAFYMYLTDIKGRIKIESQESSFLIDSGINYIVKAQRSAQNADD
;
A
#
# COMPACT_ATOMS: atom_id res chain seq x y z
N MET A 1 -18.23 55.80 0.78
CA MET A 1 -17.66 54.47 1.14
C MET A 1 -18.73 53.50 1.63
N ASP A 2 -19.77 53.98 2.33
CA ASP A 2 -20.74 53.11 3.01
C ASP A 2 -21.59 52.23 2.07
N ASN A 3 -22.00 52.76 0.91
CA ASN A 3 -22.81 51.97 -0.04
C ASN A 3 -22.02 50.82 -0.68
N PHE A 4 -20.74 51.03 -0.98
CA PHE A 4 -19.88 49.98 -1.53
C PHE A 4 -19.68 48.85 -0.51
N LEU A 5 -19.39 49.22 0.75
CA LEU A 5 -19.21 48.26 1.83
C LEU A 5 -20.49 47.45 2.10
N LYS A 6 -21.65 48.09 2.01
CA LYS A 6 -22.96 47.46 2.17
C LYS A 6 -23.27 46.47 1.05
N ILE A 7 -22.94 46.82 -0.20
CA ILE A 7 -23.07 45.91 -1.35
C ILE A 7 -22.13 44.72 -1.21
N ALA A 8 -20.87 44.94 -0.86
CA ALA A 8 -19.89 43.87 -0.68
C ALA A 8 -20.28 42.89 0.46
N SER A 9 -20.80 43.43 1.57
CA SER A 9 -21.31 42.63 2.69
C SER A 9 -22.52 41.78 2.29
N CYS A 10 -23.44 42.35 1.50
CA CYS A 10 -24.58 41.60 0.97
C CYS A 10 -24.12 40.47 0.04
N LEU A 11 -23.18 40.76 -0.87
CA LEU A 11 -22.61 39.79 -1.80
C LEU A 11 -21.94 38.62 -1.07
N MET A 12 -21.10 38.90 -0.07
CA MET A 12 -20.47 37.87 0.76
C MET A 12 -21.50 36.98 1.45
N THR A 13 -22.57 37.57 1.96
CA THR A 13 -23.63 36.83 2.64
C THR A 13 -24.36 35.89 1.67
N VAL A 14 -24.64 36.35 0.45
CA VAL A 14 -25.26 35.52 -0.60
C VAL A 14 -24.35 34.37 -0.99
N ILE A 15 -23.05 34.61 -1.18
CA ILE A 15 -22.07 33.56 -1.51
C ILE A 15 -21.98 32.51 -0.40
N LEU A 16 -21.98 32.93 0.87
CA LEU A 16 -22.00 32.01 2.01
C LEU A 16 -23.29 31.19 2.04
N LEU A 17 -24.44 31.80 1.80
CA LEU A 17 -25.72 31.09 1.76
C LEU A 17 -25.78 30.06 0.63
N THR A 18 -25.33 30.43 -0.58
CA THR A 18 -25.35 29.52 -1.73
C THR A 18 -24.38 28.36 -1.55
N THR A 19 -23.17 28.60 -1.02
CA THR A 19 -22.20 27.53 -0.73
C THR A 19 -22.70 26.56 0.33
N GLN A 20 -23.34 27.04 1.40
CA GLN A 20 -23.90 26.18 2.43
C GLN A 20 -25.09 25.38 1.93
N LEU A 21 -25.95 25.98 1.09
CA LEU A 21 -27.03 25.26 0.42
C LEU A 21 -26.50 24.20 -0.54
N LEU A 22 -25.44 24.49 -1.29
CA LEU A 22 -24.81 23.52 -2.19
C LEU A 22 -24.20 22.34 -1.41
N LEU A 23 -23.55 22.62 -0.28
CA LEU A 23 -22.96 21.60 0.60
C LEU A 23 -24.02 20.71 1.25
N ALA A 24 -25.15 21.30 1.68
CA ALA A 24 -26.26 20.60 2.30
C ALA A 24 -27.17 19.91 1.28
N SER A 25 -27.09 20.30 0.00
CA SER A 25 -27.94 19.73 -1.05
C SER A 25 -27.60 18.26 -1.32
N PRO A 26 -28.61 17.43 -1.63
CA PRO A 26 -28.39 16.04 -2.04
C PRO A 26 -27.66 15.93 -3.39
N TYR A 27 -27.51 17.04 -4.12
CA TYR A 27 -26.76 17.12 -5.38
C TYR A 27 -25.27 16.81 -5.23
N ARG A 28 -24.71 16.99 -4.03
CA ARG A 28 -23.34 16.55 -3.72
C ARG A 28 -23.17 15.05 -3.95
N GLY A 29 -24.19 14.24 -3.66
CA GLY A 29 -24.14 12.79 -3.91
C GLY A 29 -24.07 12.43 -5.39
N GLN A 30 -24.70 13.23 -6.26
CA GLN A 30 -24.70 13.02 -7.72
C GLN A 30 -23.38 13.48 -8.37
N MET A 31 -22.68 14.47 -7.82
CA MET A 31 -21.34 14.87 -8.30
C MET A 31 -20.22 13.90 -7.87
N VAL A 32 -20.52 13.00 -6.94
CA VAL A 32 -19.60 11.97 -6.42
C VAL A 32 -19.85 10.62 -7.11
N ASP A 33 -20.77 10.58 -8.08
CA ASP A 33 -21.06 9.37 -8.85
C ASP A 33 -20.11 9.26 -10.05
N ASP A 34 -19.18 8.31 -10.00
CA ASP A 34 -18.35 7.94 -11.16
C ASP A 34 -19.14 6.96 -12.01
N THR A 35 -20.12 7.49 -12.75
CA THR A 35 -21.00 6.70 -13.61
C THR A 35 -20.21 5.98 -14.73
N LEU A 36 -18.99 6.45 -15.05
CA LEU A 36 -18.10 5.78 -16.01
C LEU A 36 -17.53 4.46 -15.46
N LYS A 37 -17.52 4.27 -14.14
CA LYS A 37 -17.09 3.02 -13.48
C LYS A 37 -18.17 2.36 -12.61
N GLY A 38 -19.40 2.87 -12.62
CA GLY A 38 -20.54 2.31 -11.89
C GLY A 38 -20.37 2.28 -10.36
N ARG A 39 -19.51 3.14 -9.80
CA ARG A 39 -19.20 3.15 -8.36
C ARG A 39 -19.21 4.56 -7.78
N GLN A 40 -19.64 4.69 -6.52
CA GLN A 40 -19.49 5.94 -5.78
C GLN A 40 -18.00 6.26 -5.56
N ILE A 41 -17.57 7.46 -5.92
CA ILE A 41 -16.23 7.95 -5.62
C ILE A 41 -16.10 8.04 -4.11
N LYS A 42 -15.25 7.18 -3.53
CA LYS A 42 -14.94 7.27 -2.10
C LYS A 42 -14.32 8.63 -1.83
N THR A 43 -14.65 9.24 -0.70
CA THR A 43 -14.11 10.53 -0.25
C THR A 43 -12.57 10.58 -0.26
N TYR A 44 -11.91 9.41 -0.26
CA TYR A 44 -10.49 9.25 -0.45
C TYR A 44 -10.21 7.97 -1.25
N GLU A 45 -9.70 8.10 -2.47
CA GLU A 45 -9.12 6.98 -3.22
C GLU A 45 -7.59 7.03 -3.07
N THR A 46 -7.03 6.11 -2.28
CA THR A 46 -5.57 5.94 -2.24
C THR A 46 -5.12 5.14 -3.45
N LEU A 47 -4.18 5.68 -4.22
CA LEU A 47 -3.43 4.92 -5.22
C LEU A 47 -2.44 3.91 -4.58
N ILE A 48 -2.39 3.84 -3.25
CA ILE A 48 -1.53 2.91 -2.51
C ILE A 48 -2.21 1.54 -2.47
N TYR A 49 -1.76 0.64 -3.34
CA TYR A 49 -2.20 -0.74 -3.34
C TYR A 49 -1.49 -1.51 -2.23
N LYS A 50 -2.25 -2.39 -1.56
CA LYS A 50 -1.75 -3.23 -0.48
C LYS A 50 -1.91 -4.70 -0.85
N GLY A 51 -0.99 -5.51 -0.35
CA GLY A 51 -1.09 -6.95 -0.38
C GLY A 51 -0.17 -7.59 0.64
N SER A 52 -0.09 -8.91 0.60
CA SER A 52 0.64 -9.71 1.57
C SER A 52 1.34 -10.84 0.87
N LEU A 53 2.59 -11.11 1.25
CA LEU A 53 3.41 -12.20 0.74
C LEU A 53 3.63 -13.22 1.85
N VAL A 54 3.52 -14.50 1.51
CA VAL A 54 3.89 -15.60 2.41
C VAL A 54 5.22 -16.17 1.95
N LEU A 55 6.22 -16.05 2.83
CA LEU A 55 7.56 -16.56 2.63
C LEU A 55 7.75 -17.84 3.44
N ASN A 56 8.40 -18.83 2.84
CA ASN A 56 8.74 -20.08 3.50
C ASN A 56 10.20 -20.44 3.24
N ALA A 57 10.79 -21.29 4.08
CA ALA A 57 12.21 -21.61 4.03
C ALA A 57 12.47 -23.12 3.90
N ILE A 58 13.53 -23.45 3.17
CA ILE A 58 14.07 -24.80 2.98
C ILE A 58 15.53 -24.79 3.44
N GLY A 59 15.87 -25.73 4.32
CA GLY A 59 17.21 -25.87 4.88
C GLY A 59 17.22 -25.72 6.39
N ARG A 60 18.42 -25.72 6.98
CA ARG A 60 18.61 -25.47 8.40
C ARG A 60 18.70 -23.97 8.62
N TYR A 61 17.72 -23.39 9.31
CA TYR A 61 17.77 -22.01 9.78
C TYR A 61 17.71 -22.00 11.30
N GLU A 62 18.35 -21.00 11.90
CA GLU A 62 18.28 -20.77 13.34
C GLU A 62 17.12 -19.80 13.64
N THR A 63 16.40 -20.04 14.73
CA THR A 63 15.40 -19.07 15.21
C THR A 63 16.08 -17.74 15.51
N ASN A 64 15.46 -16.61 15.15
CA ASN A 64 16.00 -15.26 15.36
C ASN A 64 17.29 -14.93 14.58
N SER A 65 17.66 -15.72 13.57
CA SER A 65 18.86 -15.44 12.76
C SER A 65 18.61 -14.49 11.60
N ALA A 66 17.35 -14.38 11.14
CA ALA A 66 16.96 -13.55 10.01
C ALA A 66 16.06 -12.39 10.46
N ALA A 67 16.23 -11.22 9.85
CA ALA A 67 15.35 -10.08 9.99
C ALA A 67 14.77 -9.70 8.63
N ILE A 68 13.49 -9.34 8.63
CA ILE A 68 12.79 -8.82 7.45
C ILE A 68 12.90 -7.31 7.46
N LEU A 69 13.38 -6.77 6.34
CA LEU A 69 13.50 -5.36 6.10
C LEU A 69 12.54 -4.94 4.99
N ILE A 70 11.84 -3.85 5.21
CA ILE A 70 11.05 -3.17 4.17
C ILE A 70 11.69 -1.81 3.95
N ASN A 71 12.13 -1.55 2.72
CA ASN A 71 12.83 -0.32 2.34
C ASN A 71 14.03 -0.02 3.27
N GLY A 72 14.84 -1.03 3.59
CA GLY A 72 16.00 -0.90 4.48
C GLY A 72 15.68 -0.75 5.97
N LYS A 73 14.41 -0.79 6.40
CA LYS A 73 14.03 -0.73 7.82
C LYS A 73 13.62 -2.10 8.34
N ILE A 74 14.21 -2.51 9.47
CA ILE A 74 13.84 -3.74 10.17
C ILE A 74 12.39 -3.63 10.64
N GLN A 75 11.55 -4.53 10.14
CA GLN A 75 10.15 -4.63 10.53
C GLN A 75 9.93 -5.75 11.53
N LYS A 76 10.58 -6.90 11.31
CA LYS A 76 10.37 -8.09 12.14
C LYS A 76 11.58 -9.00 12.13
N ILE A 77 11.91 -9.57 13.29
CA ILE A 77 12.87 -10.67 13.41
C ILE A 77 12.09 -11.98 13.19
N VAL A 78 12.65 -12.89 12.40
CA VAL A 78 12.01 -14.14 12.02
C VAL A 78 12.22 -15.17 13.12
N ASP A 79 11.14 -15.51 13.82
CA ASP A 79 11.12 -16.61 14.79
C ASP A 79 10.99 -17.96 14.08
N PHE A 80 10.00 -18.09 13.20
CA PHE A 80 9.67 -19.31 12.47
C PHE A 80 9.10 -19.00 11.07
N PHE A 81 9.33 -19.93 10.15
CA PHE A 81 8.66 -19.96 8.84
C PHE A 81 7.47 -20.93 8.86
N PRO A 82 6.41 -20.70 8.07
CA PRO A 82 6.25 -19.59 7.13
C PRO A 82 5.93 -18.25 7.80
N ILE A 83 6.30 -17.15 7.16
CA ILE A 83 6.04 -15.79 7.64
C ILE A 83 5.27 -14.97 6.60
N GLN A 84 4.26 -14.27 7.08
CA GLN A 84 3.46 -13.35 6.29
C GLN A 84 3.99 -11.92 6.43
N VAL A 85 4.14 -11.22 5.30
CA VAL A 85 4.65 -9.84 5.25
C VAL A 85 3.70 -8.98 4.43
N ASP A 86 3.20 -7.92 5.04
CA ASP A 86 2.36 -6.95 4.35
C ASP A 86 3.21 -5.91 3.63
N LEU A 87 2.88 -5.67 2.36
CA LEU A 87 3.61 -4.76 1.47
C LEU A 87 2.65 -3.79 0.79
N CYS A 88 3.17 -2.60 0.51
CA CYS A 88 2.53 -1.60 -0.33
C CYS A 88 3.20 -1.53 -1.71
N ASP A 89 2.50 -0.98 -2.70
CA ASP A 89 3.07 -0.69 -4.01
C ASP A 89 4.33 0.18 -3.89
N GLY A 90 5.42 -0.27 -4.52
CA GLY A 90 6.73 0.37 -4.48
C GLY A 90 7.66 -0.12 -3.37
N ASP A 91 7.17 -0.89 -2.38
CA ASP A 91 7.99 -1.40 -1.30
C ASP A 91 9.01 -2.44 -1.78
N VAL A 92 10.22 -2.37 -1.22
CA VAL A 92 11.29 -3.33 -1.44
C VAL A 92 11.41 -4.23 -0.22
N LEU A 93 11.31 -5.53 -0.44
CA LEU A 93 11.47 -6.56 0.57
C LEU A 93 12.89 -7.11 0.55
N GLU A 94 13.55 -7.04 1.70
CA GLU A 94 14.91 -7.52 1.90
C GLU A 94 14.97 -8.40 3.15
N ILE A 95 15.93 -9.31 3.19
CA ILE A 95 16.17 -10.14 4.37
C ILE A 95 17.63 -10.05 4.78
N GLN A 96 17.82 -9.72 6.05
CA GLN A 96 19.13 -9.70 6.67
C GLN A 96 19.36 -10.98 7.46
N LEU A 97 20.35 -11.77 7.06
CA LEU A 97 20.82 -12.92 7.82
C LEU A 97 22.03 -12.52 8.67
N LYS A 98 22.00 -12.92 9.94
CA LYS A 98 23.11 -12.69 10.88
C LYS A 98 24.39 -13.35 10.38
N ARG A 99 25.52 -12.66 10.54
CA ARG A 99 26.85 -13.20 10.20
C ARG A 99 27.13 -14.46 11.03
N GLY A 100 27.55 -15.52 10.36
CA GLY A 100 27.87 -16.82 10.98
C GLY A 100 26.71 -17.81 11.04
N SER A 101 25.48 -17.41 10.70
CA SER A 101 24.35 -18.34 10.55
C SER A 101 24.41 -19.07 9.20
N PRO A 102 23.91 -20.32 9.12
CA PRO A 102 23.92 -21.09 7.87
C PRO A 102 23.02 -20.47 6.82
N ALA A 103 23.47 -20.47 5.57
CA ALA A 103 22.66 -20.07 4.43
C ALA A 103 21.48 -21.03 4.24
N PHE A 104 20.32 -20.50 3.85
CA PHE A 104 19.12 -21.28 3.58
C PHE A 104 18.40 -20.76 2.34
N TYR A 105 17.58 -21.60 1.73
CA TYR A 105 16.74 -21.18 0.62
C TYR A 105 15.42 -20.67 1.15
N MET A 106 14.96 -19.55 0.64
CA MET A 106 13.64 -19.03 0.90
C MET A 106 12.84 -19.01 -0.39
N TYR A 107 11.56 -19.33 -0.32
CA TYR A 107 10.69 -19.30 -1.48
C TYR A 107 9.35 -18.66 -1.15
N LEU A 108 8.76 -18.07 -2.19
CA LEU A 108 7.45 -17.46 -2.12
C LEU A 108 6.38 -18.55 -2.25
N THR A 109 5.47 -18.63 -1.29
CA THR A 109 4.38 -19.61 -1.31
C THR A 109 3.08 -19.02 -1.84
N ASP A 110 2.75 -17.79 -1.44
CA ASP A 110 1.47 -17.17 -1.78
C ASP A 110 1.58 -15.64 -1.88
N ILE A 111 0.75 -15.05 -2.75
CA ILE A 111 0.61 -13.60 -2.94
C ILE A 111 -0.88 -13.27 -2.81
N LYS A 112 -1.21 -12.43 -1.83
CA LYS A 112 -2.58 -11.95 -1.61
C LYS A 112 -2.69 -10.46 -1.86
N GLY A 113 -3.84 -10.03 -2.36
CA GLY A 113 -4.16 -8.61 -2.55
C GLY A 113 -3.80 -8.08 -3.93
N ARG A 114 -3.68 -6.75 -4.04
CA ARG A 114 -3.56 -6.04 -5.33
C ARG A 114 -2.11 -5.67 -5.67
N ILE A 115 -1.17 -6.53 -5.29
CA ILE A 115 0.26 -6.38 -5.58
C ILE A 115 0.74 -7.57 -6.40
N LYS A 116 1.73 -7.32 -7.25
CA LYS A 116 2.51 -8.31 -7.99
C LYS A 116 3.98 -8.11 -7.64
N ILE A 117 4.76 -9.17 -7.72
CA ILE A 117 6.22 -9.10 -7.55
C ILE A 117 6.90 -9.00 -8.92
N GLU A 118 8.00 -8.24 -8.98
CA GLU A 118 8.78 -8.05 -10.20
C GLU A 118 9.59 -9.30 -10.60
N SER A 119 9.95 -10.14 -9.63
CA SER A 119 10.83 -11.29 -9.86
C SER A 119 10.15 -12.43 -10.62
N GLN A 120 10.87 -13.02 -11.59
CA GLN A 120 10.52 -14.30 -12.21
C GLN A 120 10.90 -15.50 -11.34
N GLU A 121 11.85 -15.31 -10.41
CA GLU A 121 12.31 -16.35 -9.50
C GLU A 121 11.42 -16.41 -8.27
N SER A 122 10.95 -17.61 -7.93
CA SER A 122 10.15 -17.88 -6.74
C SER A 122 10.99 -18.34 -5.54
N SER A 123 12.30 -18.55 -5.73
CA SER A 123 13.24 -19.05 -4.71
C SER A 123 14.53 -18.23 -4.69
N PHE A 124 15.02 -17.92 -3.50
CA PHE A 124 16.15 -17.05 -3.24
C PHE A 124 17.09 -17.73 -2.24
N LEU A 125 18.39 -17.74 -2.54
CA LEU A 125 19.40 -18.16 -1.57
C LEU A 125 19.68 -16.99 -0.61
N ILE A 126 19.50 -17.23 0.69
CA ILE A 126 19.75 -16.23 1.73
C ILE A 126 21.09 -16.53 2.37
N ASP A 127 22.09 -15.69 2.08
CA ASP A 127 23.42 -15.74 2.70
C ASP A 127 23.59 -14.60 3.72
N SER A 128 24.68 -14.64 4.48
CA SER A 128 25.00 -13.65 5.51
C SER A 128 25.03 -12.22 4.95
N GLY A 129 24.38 -11.29 5.66
CA GLY A 129 24.19 -9.92 5.18
C GLY A 129 22.77 -9.66 4.69
N ILE A 130 22.58 -8.58 3.92
CA ILE A 130 21.29 -8.14 3.41
C ILE A 130 21.11 -8.67 2.00
N ASN A 131 20.03 -9.42 1.78
CA ASN A 131 19.66 -10.00 0.50
C ASN A 131 18.38 -9.34 0.00
N TYR A 132 18.42 -8.85 -1.24
CA TYR A 132 17.23 -8.37 -1.93
C TYR A 132 16.36 -9.56 -2.34
N ILE A 133 15.05 -9.49 -2.04
CA ILE A 133 14.10 -10.55 -2.38
C ILE A 133 13.26 -10.11 -3.57
N VAL A 134 12.38 -9.12 -3.35
CA VAL A 134 11.44 -8.66 -4.37
C VAL A 134 11.07 -7.21 -4.13
N LYS A 135 10.62 -6.55 -5.21
CA LYS A 135 9.90 -5.29 -5.15
C LYS A 135 8.43 -5.54 -5.41
N ALA A 136 7.57 -4.99 -4.56
CA ALA A 136 6.14 -4.97 -4.77
C ALA A 136 5.80 -3.92 -5.83
N GLN A 137 5.03 -4.35 -6.82
CA GLN A 137 4.48 -3.51 -7.88
C GLN A 137 2.96 -3.67 -7.90
N ARG A 138 2.25 -2.65 -8.38
CA ARG A 138 0.82 -2.75 -8.63
C ARG A 138 0.50 -3.93 -9.57
N SER A 139 -0.45 -4.77 -9.16
CA SER A 139 -1.03 -5.76 -10.09
C SER A 139 -1.85 -5.01 -11.15
N ALA A 140 -1.51 -5.22 -12.43
CA ALA A 140 -2.24 -4.68 -13.57
C ALA A 140 -3.53 -5.45 -13.87
N GLN A 141 -4.04 -6.27 -12.93
CA GLN A 141 -5.33 -6.92 -13.11
C GLN A 141 -6.40 -5.85 -13.36
N ASN A 142 -6.90 -5.87 -14.61
CA ASN A 142 -8.06 -5.13 -15.04
C ASN A 142 -9.17 -5.33 -14.01
N ALA A 143 -9.86 -4.23 -13.73
CA ALA A 143 -11.15 -4.26 -13.09
C ALA A 143 -12.14 -4.95 -14.04
N ASP A 144 -12.17 -6.27 -14.00
CA ASP A 144 -13.31 -7.09 -14.42
C ASP A 144 -13.69 -7.92 -13.20
N ASP A 145 -14.59 -7.34 -12.41
CA ASP A 145 -15.69 -7.98 -11.67
C ASP A 145 -16.69 -6.89 -11.28
#